data_AF-A0A4D4LJ79-F1
#
_entry.id   AF-A0A4D4LJ79-F1
#
_cell.length_a   1.000
_cell.length_b   1.000
_cell.length_c   1.000
_cell.angle_alpha   90.00
_cell.angle_beta   90.00
_cell.angle_gamma   90.00
#
_symmetry.space_group_name_H-M   'P 1'
#
loop_
_entity.id
_entity.type
_entity.pdbx_description
1 polymer ?
#
loop_
_entity_poly.entity_id
_entity_poly.type
_entity_poly.pdbx_seq_one_letter_code
_entity_poly.pdbx_strand_id
1 'polypeptide(L)'
;MALFDLPLDQLRGYRSASAEPEDFDAFWAKTLQEARQYDLGPRFEPVETHLETVEVYDVTFAGFDGHPVKGWLTLPARANAPLPTVVEFIGYGGGRGLPHTHLLWASAGFAHFVMDTRGQGSAWGGGDTPDPVGSGPAFPGFMTRGWRTPKATTTGGCSPTASVPWRRPGPIP
;
A
#
# COMPACT_ATOMS: atom_id res chain seq x y z
N MET A 1 34.74 -0.66 7.91
CA MET A 1 34.49 0.77 8.18
C MET A 1 33.08 0.88 8.71
N ALA A 2 32.84 1.61 9.80
CA ALA A 2 31.49 1.78 10.33
C ALA A 2 30.64 2.60 9.35
N LEU A 3 29.35 2.28 9.24
CA LEU A 3 28.42 3.13 8.50
C LEU A 3 28.33 4.49 9.20
N PHE A 4 28.42 5.58 8.46
CA PHE A 4 28.31 6.94 8.98
C PHE A 4 27.46 7.79 8.02
N ASP A 5 26.89 8.87 8.56
CA ASP A 5 26.13 9.87 7.83
C ASP A 5 26.53 11.26 8.35
N LEU A 6 25.87 12.33 7.88
CA LEU A 6 25.98 13.67 8.42
C LEU A 6 25.72 13.67 9.94
N PRO A 7 26.47 14.46 10.72
CA PRO A 7 26.16 14.74 12.11
C PRO A 7 24.72 15.25 12.31
N LEU A 8 24.12 14.95 13.48
CA LEU A 8 22.71 15.24 13.76
C LEU A 8 22.32 16.73 13.60
N ASP A 9 23.20 17.64 14.01
CA ASP A 9 23.02 19.09 13.85
C ASP A 9 22.96 19.50 12.37
N GLN A 10 23.75 18.84 11.52
CA GLN A 10 23.71 19.05 10.07
C GLN A 10 22.46 18.42 9.44
N LEU A 11 22.05 17.21 9.86
CA LEU A 11 20.83 16.55 9.37
C LEU A 11 19.57 17.39 9.62
N ARG A 12 19.46 18.05 10.77
CA ARG A 12 18.31 18.93 11.09
C ARG A 12 18.20 20.11 10.12
N GLY A 13 19.33 20.65 9.68
CA GLY A 13 19.41 21.76 8.73
C GLY A 13 19.41 21.34 7.26
N TYR A 14 19.62 20.05 6.97
CA TYR A 14 19.76 19.57 5.60
C TYR A 14 18.48 19.84 4.77
N ARG A 15 18.67 20.36 3.56
CA ARG A 15 17.64 20.54 2.55
C ARG A 15 18.19 19.99 1.24
N SER A 16 17.42 19.12 0.59
CA SER A 16 17.81 18.54 -0.69
C SER A 16 17.95 19.63 -1.75
N ALA A 17 18.97 19.50 -2.60
CA ALA A 17 19.15 20.34 -3.78
C ALA A 17 18.42 19.79 -5.02
N SER A 18 17.62 18.72 -4.87
CA SER A 18 16.86 18.15 -5.98
C SER A 18 15.86 19.16 -6.52
N ALA A 19 15.95 19.45 -7.82
CA ALA A 19 14.98 20.25 -8.52
C ALA A 19 13.77 19.39 -8.91
N GLU A 20 12.58 19.90 -8.63
CA GLU A 20 11.34 19.30 -9.14
C GLU A 20 11.24 19.55 -10.66
N PRO A 21 10.90 18.54 -11.47
CA PRO A 21 10.64 18.73 -12.90
C PRO A 21 9.47 19.70 -13.14
N GLU A 22 9.54 20.49 -14.23
CA GLU A 22 8.50 21.47 -14.57
C GLU A 22 7.09 20.88 -14.75
N ASP A 23 7.00 19.60 -15.12
CA ASP A 23 5.75 18.88 -15.36
C ASP A 23 5.29 18.00 -14.19
N PHE A 24 5.91 18.10 -13.01
CA PHE A 24 5.65 17.22 -11.87
C PHE A 24 4.17 17.17 -11.46
N ASP A 25 3.56 18.34 -11.26
CA ASP A 25 2.14 18.44 -10.89
C ASP A 25 1.23 17.91 -12.00
N ALA A 26 1.52 18.26 -13.26
CA ALA A 26 0.74 17.84 -14.42
C ALA A 26 0.80 16.32 -14.61
N PHE A 27 1.96 15.70 -14.38
CA PHE A 27 2.17 14.27 -14.41
C PHE A 27 1.27 13.56 -13.39
N TRP A 28 1.34 13.96 -12.12
CA TRP A 28 0.54 13.32 -11.06
C TRP A 28 -0.96 13.58 -11.21
N ALA A 29 -1.37 14.80 -11.57
CA ALA A 29 -2.77 15.12 -11.82
C ALA A 29 -3.36 14.22 -12.90
N LYS A 30 -2.63 14.04 -14.00
CA LYS A 30 -3.02 13.13 -15.08
C LYS A 30 -3.09 11.68 -14.61
N THR A 31 -2.06 11.17 -13.94
CA THR A 31 -2.03 9.79 -13.43
C THR A 31 -3.21 9.50 -12.49
N LEU A 32 -3.56 10.43 -11.60
CA LEU A 32 -4.71 10.25 -10.70
C LEU A 32 -6.04 10.37 -11.43
N GLN A 33 -6.13 11.21 -12.46
CA GLN A 33 -7.33 11.30 -13.29
C GLN A 33 -7.58 9.99 -14.05
N GLU A 34 -6.55 9.40 -14.64
CA GLU A 34 -6.61 8.10 -15.32
C GLU A 34 -7.03 7.00 -14.33
N ALA A 35 -6.44 6.95 -13.13
CA ALA A 35 -6.82 5.99 -12.11
C ALA A 35 -8.30 6.09 -11.69
N ARG A 36 -8.85 7.32 -11.60
CA ARG A 36 -10.27 7.57 -11.25
C ARG A 36 -11.28 7.15 -12.33
N GLN A 37 -10.83 6.79 -13.52
CA GLN A 37 -11.71 6.25 -14.56
C GLN A 37 -12.16 4.82 -14.24
N TYR A 38 -11.41 4.12 -13.40
CA TYR A 38 -11.76 2.79 -12.93
C TYR A 38 -12.59 2.87 -11.66
N ASP A 39 -13.63 2.05 -11.56
CA ASP A 39 -14.34 1.86 -10.29
C ASP A 39 -13.37 1.22 -9.28
N LEU A 40 -13.25 1.82 -8.09
CA LEU A 40 -12.40 1.30 -7.02
C LEU A 40 -12.81 -0.13 -6.64
N GLY A 41 -14.11 -0.44 -6.76
CA GLY A 41 -14.68 -1.78 -6.58
C GLY A 41 -14.15 -2.56 -5.37
N PRO A 42 -14.04 -1.95 -4.17
CA PRO A 42 -13.39 -2.61 -3.05
C PRO A 42 -14.25 -3.78 -2.55
N ARG A 43 -13.66 -4.97 -2.52
CA ARG A 43 -14.25 -6.20 -1.98
C ARG A 43 -13.59 -6.54 -0.67
N PHE A 44 -14.41 -6.93 0.31
CA PHE A 44 -13.98 -7.31 1.65
C PHE A 44 -14.56 -8.69 1.96
N GLU A 45 -13.73 -9.71 1.89
CA GLU A 45 -14.14 -11.10 2.12
C GLU A 45 -13.66 -11.51 3.52
N PRO A 46 -14.57 -11.90 4.44
CA PRO A 46 -14.15 -12.31 5.78
C PRO A 46 -13.26 -13.55 5.69
N VAL A 47 -12.17 -13.54 6.46
CA VAL A 47 -11.24 -14.68 6.55
C VAL A 47 -11.47 -15.40 7.86
N GLU A 48 -11.66 -16.71 7.77
CA GLU A 48 -11.69 -17.55 8.96
C GLU A 48 -10.29 -17.55 9.61
N THR A 49 -10.24 -17.09 10.86
CA THR A 49 -9.04 -17.13 11.69
C THR A 49 -9.42 -17.63 13.08
N HIS A 50 -8.43 -18.03 13.88
CA HIS A 50 -8.63 -18.36 15.30
C HIS A 50 -8.45 -17.15 16.22
N LEU A 51 -8.52 -15.92 15.69
CA LEU A 51 -8.39 -14.69 16.47
C LEU A 51 -9.74 -14.33 17.11
N GLU A 52 -9.75 -14.07 18.41
CA GLU A 52 -10.99 -13.78 19.15
C GLU A 52 -11.29 -12.28 19.27
N THR A 53 -10.26 -11.44 19.24
CA THR A 53 -10.38 -10.01 19.54
C THR A 53 -10.51 -9.15 18.28
N VAL A 54 -10.30 -9.73 17.11
CA VAL A 54 -10.31 -9.03 15.82
C VAL A 54 -11.06 -9.81 14.74
N GLU A 55 -11.62 -9.08 13.80
CA GLU A 55 -12.16 -9.59 12.53
C GLU A 55 -11.16 -9.25 11.43
N VAL A 56 -10.85 -10.21 10.55
CA VAL A 56 -9.91 -10.00 9.44
C VAL A 56 -10.63 -10.22 8.11
N TYR A 57 -10.40 -9.33 7.16
CA TYR A 57 -10.96 -9.39 5.81
C TYR A 57 -9.83 -9.41 4.77
N ASP A 58 -9.94 -10.32 3.80
CA ASP A 58 -9.21 -10.27 2.55
C ASP A 58 -9.77 -9.12 1.72
N VAL A 59 -8.91 -8.16 1.40
CA VAL A 59 -9.29 -6.99 0.61
C VAL A 59 -8.78 -7.15 -0.81
N THR A 60 -9.63 -6.81 -1.77
CA THR A 60 -9.23 -6.55 -3.17
C THR A 60 -9.82 -5.23 -3.62
N PHE A 61 -9.02 -4.36 -4.23
CA PHE A 61 -9.50 -3.11 -4.84
C PHE A 61 -8.74 -2.82 -6.13
N ALA A 62 -9.33 -1.97 -6.99
CA ALA A 62 -8.69 -1.53 -8.22
C ALA A 62 -7.61 -0.47 -7.94
N GLY A 63 -6.36 -0.80 -8.23
CA GLY A 63 -5.21 0.10 -8.13
C GLY A 63 -4.87 0.79 -9.45
N PHE A 64 -3.57 0.98 -9.71
CA PHE A 64 -3.11 1.57 -10.96
C PHE A 64 -3.59 0.76 -12.17
N ASP A 65 -4.19 1.46 -13.14
CA ASP A 65 -4.77 0.92 -14.37
C ASP A 65 -5.88 -0.13 -14.15
N GLY A 66 -6.59 -0.03 -13.01
CA GLY A 66 -7.65 -0.98 -12.65
C GLY A 66 -7.13 -2.34 -12.17
N HIS A 67 -5.81 -2.54 -12.09
CA HIS A 67 -5.23 -3.81 -11.66
C HIS A 67 -5.58 -4.13 -10.20
N PRO A 68 -5.95 -5.39 -9.90
CA PRO A 68 -6.34 -5.76 -8.54
C PRO A 68 -5.14 -5.68 -7.60
N VAL A 69 -5.34 -5.01 -6.46
CA VAL A 69 -4.38 -4.94 -5.35
C VAL A 69 -4.99 -5.63 -4.14
N LYS A 70 -4.20 -6.52 -3.51
CA LYS A 70 -4.60 -7.25 -2.32
C LYS A 70 -4.26 -6.49 -1.05
N GLY A 71 -4.91 -6.84 0.05
CA GLY A 71 -4.57 -6.32 1.36
C GLY A 71 -5.24 -7.10 2.48
N TRP A 72 -4.94 -6.71 3.71
CA TRP A 72 -5.68 -7.15 4.89
C TRP A 72 -6.37 -5.95 5.52
N LEU A 73 -7.63 -6.13 5.92
CA LEU A 73 -8.31 -5.20 6.82
C LEU A 73 -8.59 -5.93 8.13
N THR A 74 -7.95 -5.49 9.21
CA THR A 74 -8.13 -6.02 10.56
C THR A 74 -8.90 -5.00 11.40
N LEU A 75 -10.02 -5.42 11.98
CA LEU A 75 -10.90 -4.59 12.79
C LEU A 75 -11.02 -5.16 14.22
N PRO A 76 -11.13 -4.33 15.26
CA PRO A 76 -11.54 -4.79 16.58
C PRO A 76 -12.94 -5.42 16.53
N ALA A 77 -13.10 -6.67 16.96
CA ALA A 77 -14.34 -7.45 16.77
C ALA A 77 -15.58 -6.84 17.46
N ARG A 78 -15.37 -6.04 18.52
CA ARG A 78 -16.44 -5.41 19.33
C ARG A 78 -16.65 -3.92 19.04
N ALA A 79 -16.09 -3.41 17.94
CA ALA A 79 -16.30 -2.01 17.56
C ALA A 79 -17.77 -1.74 17.20
N ASN A 80 -18.38 -0.76 17.87
CA ASN A 80 -19.78 -0.37 17.69
C ASN A 80 -19.95 1.07 17.17
N ALA A 81 -18.85 1.72 16.79
CA ALA A 81 -18.79 3.06 16.23
C ALA A 81 -17.73 3.10 15.10
N PRO A 82 -17.76 4.12 14.22
CA PRO A 82 -16.69 4.34 13.25
C PRO A 82 -15.32 4.39 13.92
N LEU A 83 -14.33 3.74 13.31
CA LEU A 83 -12.97 3.62 13.85
C LEU A 83 -12.04 4.63 13.16
N PRO A 84 -11.06 5.18 13.89
CA PRO A 84 -9.90 5.77 13.24
C PRO A 84 -9.14 4.67 12.46
N THR A 85 -8.56 5.02 11.31
CA THR A 85 -7.94 4.05 10.40
C THR A 85 -6.44 4.33 10.23
N VAL A 86 -5.64 3.27 10.33
CA VAL A 86 -4.24 3.25 9.91
C VAL A 86 -4.14 2.50 8.58
N VAL A 87 -3.57 3.16 7.58
CA VAL A 87 -3.17 2.54 6.31
C VAL A 87 -1.66 2.32 6.34
N GLU A 88 -1.25 1.06 6.23
CA GLU A 88 0.14 0.64 6.30
C GLU A 88 0.67 0.25 4.91
N PHE A 89 1.83 0.80 4.58
CA PHE A 89 2.63 0.41 3.42
C PHE A 89 3.84 -0.40 3.87
N ILE A 90 4.25 -1.36 3.05
CA ILE A 90 5.20 -2.40 3.43
C ILE A 90 6.61 -2.06 2.94
N GLY A 91 7.62 -2.41 3.73
CA GLY A 91 9.03 -2.22 3.36
C GLY A 91 9.47 -3.08 2.17
N TYR A 92 10.60 -2.70 1.56
CA TYR A 92 11.11 -3.34 0.34
C TYR A 92 11.33 -4.86 0.50
N GLY A 93 10.86 -5.63 -0.49
CA GLY A 93 10.87 -7.08 -0.53
C GLY A 93 9.75 -7.75 0.27
N GLY A 94 8.99 -6.96 1.05
CA GLY A 94 7.87 -7.40 1.86
C GLY A 94 6.57 -7.52 1.06
N GLY A 95 5.58 -8.17 1.67
CA GLY A 95 4.20 -8.27 1.19
C GLY A 95 3.25 -8.39 2.38
N ARG A 96 1.94 -8.42 2.11
CA ARG A 96 0.87 -8.35 3.15
C ARG A 96 0.94 -9.46 4.19
N GLY A 97 1.60 -10.57 3.90
CA GLY A 97 1.77 -11.71 4.78
C GLY A 97 0.51 -12.37 5.27
N LEU A 98 0.56 -12.97 6.45
CA LEU A 98 -0.55 -13.78 6.96
C LEU A 98 -1.57 -12.90 7.71
N PRO A 99 -2.86 -13.30 7.73
CA PRO A 99 -3.92 -12.53 8.39
C PRO A 99 -3.64 -12.14 9.86
N HIS A 100 -2.87 -12.96 10.59
CA HIS A 100 -2.61 -12.77 12.02
C HIS A 100 -1.33 -11.99 12.35
N THR A 101 -0.55 -11.54 11.36
CA THR A 101 0.73 -10.84 11.64
C THR A 101 0.56 -9.35 11.93
N HIS A 102 -0.67 -8.82 11.81
CA HIS A 102 -0.98 -7.39 11.84
C HIS A 102 -2.04 -7.04 12.89
N LEU A 103 -1.65 -7.14 14.16
CA LEU A 103 -2.61 -7.03 15.29
C LEU A 103 -2.48 -5.74 16.10
N LEU A 104 -1.37 -5.02 15.98
CA LEU A 104 -1.04 -3.89 16.86
C LEU A 104 -2.13 -2.81 16.85
N TRP A 105 -2.46 -2.31 15.65
CA TRP A 105 -3.37 -1.18 15.51
C TRP A 105 -4.82 -1.55 15.85
N ALA A 106 -5.27 -2.73 15.45
CA ALA A 106 -6.57 -3.25 15.86
C ALA A 106 -6.67 -3.46 17.38
N SER A 107 -5.61 -3.96 18.01
CA SER A 107 -5.54 -4.06 19.48
C SER A 107 -5.56 -2.71 20.17
N ALA A 108 -5.09 -1.64 19.50
CA ALA A 108 -5.14 -0.26 19.96
C ALA A 108 -6.46 0.47 19.62
N GLY A 109 -7.44 -0.20 19.01
CA GLY A 109 -8.75 0.36 18.69
C GLY A 109 -8.86 1.04 17.32
N PHE A 110 -7.92 0.81 16.41
CA PHE A 110 -7.94 1.34 15.05
C PHE A 110 -8.41 0.27 14.05
N ALA A 111 -9.04 0.69 12.96
CA ALA A 111 -9.08 -0.14 11.76
C ALA A 111 -7.68 -0.16 11.15
N HIS A 112 -7.15 -1.34 10.84
CA HIS A 112 -5.81 -1.49 10.27
C HIS A 112 -5.90 -2.06 8.87
N PHE A 113 -5.54 -1.26 7.88
CA PHE A 113 -5.46 -1.69 6.48
C PHE A 113 -4.00 -1.83 6.06
N VAL A 114 -3.58 -3.06 5.76
CA VAL A 114 -2.25 -3.38 5.24
C VAL A 114 -2.35 -3.57 3.74
N MET A 115 -1.73 -2.67 2.98
CA MET A 115 -1.75 -2.73 1.52
C MET A 115 -0.60 -3.60 1.01
N ASP A 116 -0.91 -4.65 0.26
CA ASP A 116 0.10 -5.50 -0.33
C ASP A 116 0.90 -4.76 -1.41
N THR A 117 2.15 -5.19 -1.63
CA THR A 117 3.08 -4.51 -2.54
C THR A 117 3.19 -5.27 -3.85
N ARG A 118 2.68 -4.67 -4.94
CA ARG A 118 2.67 -5.31 -6.26
C ARG A 118 4.02 -5.83 -6.72
N GLY A 119 4.03 -7.08 -7.17
CA GLY A 119 5.20 -7.78 -7.68
C GLY A 119 6.26 -8.13 -6.62
N GLN A 120 6.08 -7.74 -5.36
CA GLN A 120 7.00 -8.03 -4.25
C GLN A 120 6.47 -9.18 -3.35
N GLY A 121 6.85 -9.19 -2.07
CA GLY A 121 6.44 -10.22 -1.12
C GLY A 121 7.19 -11.54 -1.26
N SER A 122 8.43 -11.51 -1.75
CA SER A 122 9.24 -12.73 -1.93
C SER A 122 10.57 -12.72 -1.17
N ALA A 123 10.93 -11.62 -0.51
CA ALA A 123 12.11 -11.58 0.36
C ALA A 123 11.74 -11.84 1.82
N TRP A 124 10.61 -11.28 2.27
CA TRP A 124 10.03 -11.50 3.59
C TRP A 124 8.53 -11.21 3.54
N GLY A 125 7.79 -11.60 4.57
CA GLY A 125 6.37 -11.29 4.71
C GLY A 125 5.44 -12.11 3.81
N GLY A 126 5.76 -12.39 2.54
CA GLY A 126 4.85 -13.05 1.60
C GLY A 126 3.85 -12.07 0.97
N GLY A 127 3.63 -12.10 -0.34
CA GLY A 127 2.70 -11.21 -1.04
C GLY A 127 1.90 -11.93 -2.13
N ASP A 128 0.73 -11.38 -2.43
CA ASP A 128 -0.27 -11.99 -3.32
C ASP A 128 -0.67 -11.07 -4.48
N THR A 129 -0.14 -9.85 -4.54
CA THR A 129 -0.43 -8.88 -5.60
C THR A 129 0.64 -8.96 -6.70
N PRO A 130 0.30 -9.44 -7.91
CA PRO A 130 1.24 -9.43 -9.02
C PRO A 130 1.46 -8.01 -9.59
N ASP A 131 2.55 -7.83 -10.33
CA ASP A 131 2.72 -6.69 -11.24
C ASP A 131 2.56 -7.18 -12.69
N PRO A 132 1.42 -6.92 -13.35
CA PRO A 132 1.09 -7.53 -14.64
C PRO A 132 1.77 -6.85 -15.84
N VAL A 133 2.38 -5.67 -15.65
CA VAL A 133 2.95 -4.87 -16.76
C VAL A 133 4.38 -5.29 -17.09
N GLY A 134 5.10 -5.86 -16.11
CA GLY A 134 6.50 -6.25 -16.27
C GLY A 134 7.45 -5.07 -16.48
N SER A 135 8.68 -5.35 -16.91
CA SER A 135 9.67 -4.30 -17.23
C SER A 135 10.60 -4.70 -18.37
N GLY A 136 11.17 -3.69 -19.04
CA GLY A 136 12.33 -3.90 -19.90
C GLY A 136 13.58 -4.32 -19.12
N PRO A 137 14.76 -4.41 -19.78
CA PRO A 137 16.01 -4.80 -19.13
C PRO A 137 16.32 -3.97 -17.89
N ALA A 138 16.59 -4.65 -16.77
CA ALA A 138 16.77 -4.06 -15.45
C ALA A 138 17.76 -4.88 -14.63
N PHE A 139 18.40 -4.25 -13.63
CA PHE A 139 19.13 -4.98 -12.60
C PHE A 139 18.12 -5.73 -11.69
N PRO A 140 18.48 -6.89 -11.10
CA PRO A 140 17.60 -7.61 -10.19
C PRO A 140 17.03 -6.73 -9.07
N GLY A 141 15.72 -6.83 -8.86
CA GLY A 141 14.95 -5.98 -7.95
C GLY A 141 13.95 -5.07 -8.68
N PHE A 142 13.48 -4.04 -7.98
CA PHE A 142 12.41 -3.15 -8.46
C PHE A 142 12.90 -1.73 -8.77
N MET A 143 14.02 -1.30 -8.16
CA MET A 143 14.51 0.08 -8.24
C MET A 143 14.87 0.55 -9.65
N THR A 144 15.25 -0.37 -10.56
CA THR A 144 15.63 -0.04 -11.94
C THR A 144 14.59 -0.52 -12.96
N ARG A 145 13.37 -0.89 -12.54
CA ARG A 145 12.30 -1.23 -13.47
C ARG A 145 11.65 0.05 -13.98
N GLY A 146 11.56 0.21 -15.29
CA GLY A 146 10.88 1.36 -15.90
C GLY A 146 11.56 2.72 -15.70
N TRP A 147 12.80 2.80 -15.19
CA TRP A 147 13.45 4.07 -14.82
C TRP A 147 13.70 5.04 -15.98
N ARG A 148 13.79 4.53 -17.22
CA ARG A 148 14.10 5.35 -18.41
C ARG A 148 12.96 6.29 -18.80
N THR A 149 11.73 5.99 -18.37
CA THR A 149 10.55 6.80 -18.67
C THR A 149 9.64 6.85 -17.45
N PRO A 150 9.32 8.03 -16.90
CA PRO A 150 8.47 8.15 -15.70
C PRO A 150 7.13 7.41 -15.82
N LYS A 151 6.54 7.41 -17.03
CA LYS A 151 5.30 6.67 -17.35
C LYS A 151 5.43 5.14 -17.21
N ALA A 152 6.63 4.59 -17.38
CA ALA A 152 6.88 3.17 -17.16
C ALA A 152 7.21 2.86 -15.69
N THR A 153 7.55 3.87 -14.88
CA THR A 153 7.90 3.76 -13.45
C THR A 153 6.71 3.93 -12.51
N THR A 154 5.55 4.40 -13.00
CA THR A 154 4.28 4.38 -12.25
C THR A 154 3.79 2.96 -11.90
N THR A 155 4.55 1.95 -12.31
CA THR A 155 4.54 0.57 -11.82
C THR A 155 4.81 0.43 -10.31
N GLY A 156 5.16 1.48 -9.56
CA GLY A 156 5.51 1.39 -8.13
C GLY A 156 4.75 2.27 -7.12
N GLY A 157 3.83 3.15 -7.53
CA GLY A 157 3.21 4.11 -6.60
C GLY A 157 1.69 4.11 -6.65
N CYS A 158 1.03 3.46 -5.67
CA CYS A 158 -0.39 3.72 -5.40
C CYS A 158 -0.50 4.99 -4.55
N SER A 159 -1.15 6.03 -5.07
CA SER A 159 -1.38 7.29 -4.37
C SER A 159 -2.54 7.18 -3.35
N PRO A 160 -2.43 7.74 -2.13
CA PRO A 160 -3.39 7.55 -1.05
C PRO A 160 -4.64 8.45 -1.10
N THR A 161 -5.01 9.05 -2.24
CA THR A 161 -6.19 9.92 -2.30
C THR A 161 -7.47 9.14 -2.60
N ALA A 162 -7.92 8.33 -1.65
CA ALA A 162 -9.30 7.84 -1.59
C ALA A 162 -9.80 7.93 -0.14
N SER A 163 -10.45 9.05 0.18
CA SER A 163 -11.23 9.20 1.41
C SER A 163 -12.51 8.39 1.27
N VAL A 164 -12.44 7.09 1.54
CA VAL A 164 -13.62 6.23 1.66
C VAL A 164 -14.08 6.27 3.12
N PRO A 165 -15.31 6.74 3.43
CA PRO A 165 -15.86 6.59 4.76
C PRO A 165 -16.08 5.10 5.05
N TRP A 166 -15.24 4.53 5.92
CA TRP A 166 -15.30 3.12 6.32
C TRP A 166 -16.60 2.83 7.09
N ARG A 167 -17.49 2.07 6.47
CA ARG A 167 -18.64 1.44 7.14
C ARG A 167 -18.45 -0.07 7.10
N ARG A 168 -18.82 -0.75 8.19
CA ARG A 168 -18.84 -2.22 8.26
C ARG A 168 -19.58 -2.76 7.02
N PRO A 169 -19.02 -3.75 6.29
CA PRO A 169 -19.77 -4.46 5.27
C PRO A 169 -21.05 -5.03 5.90
N GLY A 170 -22.20 -4.82 5.26
CA GLY A 170 -23.46 -5.36 5.74
C GLY A 170 -23.46 -6.90 5.73
N PRO A 171 -24.30 -7.55 6.55
CA PRO A 171 -24.44 -9.01 6.50
C PRO A 171 -24.92 -9.45 5.10
N ILE A 172 -24.26 -10.45 4.54
CA ILE A 172 -24.69 -11.13 3.30
C ILE A 172 -25.92 -12.00 3.66
N PRO A 173 -26.99 -12.03 2.83
CA PRO A 173 -28.21 -12.80 3.07
C PRO A 173 -27.99 -14.31 3.10
#